data_AF-A0A661F466-F1
#
_entry.id   AF-A0A661F466-F1
#
_cell.length_a   1.000
_cell.length_b   1.000
_cell.length_c   1.000
_cell.angle_alpha   90.00
_cell.angle_beta   90.00
_cell.angle_gamma   90.00
#
_symmetry.space_group_name_H-M   'P 1'
#
loop_
_entity.id
_entity.type
_entity.pdbx_description
1 polymer ?
#
loop_
_entity_poly.entity_id
_entity_poly.type
_entity_poly.pdbx_seq_one_letter_code
_entity_poly.pdbx_strand_id
1 'polypeptide(L)'
;METFDADTPGVAPNHWTTGITGYGAPIWNLERDHTAPSPPLVLKQSGKGDFPWCVKKGSYLADGFVAVKFKPISGKDDQAAGLIWRWKDAENYYVARANALENNISIYYVKEGQRKTILYSNLPDHLSVKRDVWQDFSVDFHGNHFRVNFEGETIIDLKDNHIKTGGAVGLWTKADSITAFDDFSYGKTEIKK
;
A
#
# COMPACT_ATOMS: atom_id res chain seq x y z
N MET A 1 -2.06 13.17 -8.02
CA MET A 1 -1.66 11.83 -8.45
C MET A 1 -0.17 11.87 -8.72
N GLU A 2 0.55 10.86 -8.25
CA GLU A 2 2.01 10.73 -8.32
C GLU A 2 2.31 9.57 -9.28
N THR A 3 2.78 9.89 -10.48
CA THR A 3 3.23 8.88 -11.47
C THR A 3 4.72 8.56 -11.34
N PHE A 4 5.43 9.27 -10.44
CA PHE A 4 6.88 9.15 -10.22
C PHE A 4 7.81 9.54 -11.38
N ASP A 5 7.29 9.87 -12.56
CA ASP A 5 8.10 10.16 -13.77
C ASP A 5 8.94 11.44 -13.70
N ALA A 6 8.59 12.36 -12.82
CA ALA A 6 9.31 13.62 -12.63
C ALA A 6 10.57 13.48 -11.74
N ASP A 7 10.74 12.31 -11.10
CA ASP A 7 11.79 12.07 -10.12
C ASP A 7 12.99 11.30 -10.72
N THR A 8 14.06 11.18 -9.93
CA THR A 8 15.32 10.59 -10.37
C THR A 8 15.28 9.05 -10.26
N PRO A 9 15.57 8.31 -11.34
CA PRO A 9 15.68 6.85 -11.29
C PRO A 9 16.78 6.35 -10.34
N GLY A 10 16.60 5.14 -9.79
CA GLY A 10 17.59 4.46 -8.95
C GLY A 10 17.59 4.87 -7.48
N VAL A 11 16.71 5.79 -7.08
CA VAL A 11 16.51 6.24 -5.70
C VAL A 11 15.03 6.26 -5.34
N ALA A 12 14.70 6.39 -4.06
CA ALA A 12 13.32 6.62 -3.63
C ALA A 12 12.80 7.99 -4.14
N PRO A 13 11.50 8.12 -4.45
CA PRO A 13 10.93 9.36 -4.96
C PRO A 13 11.06 10.54 -4.00
N ASN A 14 11.08 11.75 -4.56
CA ASN A 14 11.21 12.97 -3.80
C ASN A 14 10.01 13.16 -2.87
N HIS A 15 10.28 13.67 -1.66
CA HIS A 15 9.28 13.81 -0.61
C HIS A 15 8.66 12.49 -0.14
N TRP A 16 9.38 11.37 -0.26
CA TRP A 16 9.05 10.11 0.41
C TRP A 16 10.08 9.76 1.48
N THR A 17 9.66 9.01 2.49
CA THR A 17 10.54 8.38 3.48
C THR A 17 10.36 6.87 3.38
N THR A 18 11.45 6.11 3.42
CA THR A 18 11.43 4.66 3.37
C THR A 18 11.97 4.07 4.66
N GLY A 19 11.57 2.83 4.95
CA GLY A 19 12.07 2.10 6.10
C GLY A 19 11.37 0.77 6.27
N ILE A 20 11.43 0.25 7.49
CA ILE A 20 10.90 -1.06 7.84
C ILE A 20 10.36 -1.05 9.26
N THR A 21 9.30 -1.84 9.48
CA THR A 21 8.90 -2.29 10.80
C THR A 21 9.40 -3.71 10.99
N GLY A 22 10.09 -3.99 12.09
CA GLY A 22 10.81 -5.25 12.28
C GLY A 22 12.19 -5.24 11.63
N TYR A 23 12.59 -6.35 11.02
CA TYR A 23 13.95 -6.56 10.51
C TYR A 23 14.00 -6.76 8.99
N GLY A 24 15.13 -6.36 8.39
CA GLY A 24 15.40 -6.57 6.97
C GLY A 24 16.14 -5.41 6.32
N ALA A 25 16.32 -5.52 5.02
CA ALA A 25 16.93 -4.53 4.15
C ALA A 25 15.99 -4.22 2.98
N PRO A 26 15.00 -3.33 3.17
CA PRO A 26 14.12 -2.91 2.10
C PRO A 26 14.89 -2.07 1.07
N ILE A 27 14.51 -2.20 -0.19
CA ILE A 27 15.05 -1.39 -1.29
C ILE A 27 13.83 -0.81 -2.00
N TRP A 28 13.72 0.51 -2.00
CA TRP A 28 12.65 1.28 -2.63
C TRP A 28 13.27 2.24 -3.63
N ASN A 29 13.11 1.96 -4.92
CA ASN A 29 13.73 2.73 -5.99
C ASN A 29 12.74 3.01 -7.11
N LEU A 30 12.91 4.14 -7.77
CA LEU A 30 12.30 4.42 -9.05
C LEU A 30 13.03 3.65 -10.16
N GLU A 31 12.28 2.83 -10.90
CA GLU A 31 12.84 2.01 -11.97
C GLU A 31 12.01 2.14 -13.23
N ARG A 32 12.64 1.89 -14.39
CA ARG A 32 11.94 1.93 -15.66
C ARG A 32 11.07 0.69 -15.82
N ASP A 33 9.82 0.90 -16.21
CA ASP A 33 8.90 -0.15 -16.58
C ASP A 33 8.00 0.34 -17.72
N HIS A 34 8.19 -0.21 -18.91
CA HIS A 34 7.41 0.20 -20.08
C HIS A 34 5.97 -0.29 -20.05
N THR A 35 5.62 -1.20 -19.13
CA THR A 35 4.22 -1.62 -18.94
C THR A 35 3.50 -0.81 -17.89
N ALA A 36 4.16 0.18 -17.25
CA ALA A 36 3.56 1.07 -16.27
C ALA A 36 2.28 1.73 -16.82
N PRO A 37 1.25 1.93 -15.98
CA PRO A 37 0.08 2.73 -16.32
C PRO A 37 0.44 4.12 -16.85
N SER A 38 1.41 4.77 -16.21
CA SER A 38 1.96 6.07 -16.56
C SER A 38 3.48 5.94 -16.74
N PRO A 39 3.97 5.50 -17.92
CA PRO A 39 5.40 5.28 -18.13
C PRO A 39 6.18 6.61 -18.19
N PRO A 40 7.50 6.61 -17.90
CA PRO A 40 8.35 5.41 -17.87
C PRO A 40 8.75 4.87 -16.50
N LEU A 41 8.46 5.52 -15.37
CA LEU A 41 8.97 5.14 -14.06
C LEU A 41 7.90 4.53 -13.15
N VAL A 42 8.34 3.59 -12.32
CA VAL A 42 7.53 2.99 -11.26
C VAL A 42 8.31 3.02 -9.96
N LEU A 43 7.62 3.16 -8.84
CA LEU A 43 8.23 2.89 -7.54
C LEU A 43 8.23 1.39 -7.29
N LYS A 44 9.41 0.78 -7.22
CA LYS A 44 9.55 -0.65 -6.94
C LYS A 44 10.14 -0.88 -5.56
N GLN A 45 9.52 -1.80 -4.81
CA GLN A 45 10.17 -2.45 -3.70
C GLN A 45 10.81 -3.76 -4.21
N SER A 46 12.10 -3.96 -3.96
CA SER A 46 12.83 -5.18 -4.36
C SER A 46 13.73 -5.76 -3.27
N GLY A 47 13.70 -5.18 -2.07
CA GLY A 47 14.46 -5.65 -0.91
C GLY A 47 13.67 -6.66 -0.09
N LYS A 48 14.29 -7.19 0.97
CA LYS A 48 13.64 -8.17 1.86
C LYS A 48 13.46 -7.60 3.25
N GLY A 49 12.34 -7.89 3.89
CA GLY A 49 12.16 -7.60 5.30
C GLY A 49 10.76 -7.89 5.78
N ASP A 50 10.56 -7.87 7.09
CA ASP A 50 9.27 -8.17 7.71
C ASP A 50 8.17 -7.31 7.09
N PHE A 51 8.25 -5.98 7.27
CA PHE A 51 7.22 -5.03 6.86
C PHE A 51 7.80 -3.74 6.26
N PRO A 52 8.43 -3.78 5.06
CA PRO A 52 8.91 -2.58 4.36
C PRO A 52 7.80 -1.56 4.12
N TRP A 53 8.10 -0.29 4.38
CA TRP A 53 7.19 0.83 4.11
C TRP A 53 7.87 1.96 3.33
N CYS A 54 7.08 2.68 2.54
CA CYS A 54 7.45 3.91 1.85
C CYS A 54 6.30 4.91 2.00
N VAL A 55 6.53 6.02 2.69
CA VAL A 55 5.48 6.94 3.16
C VAL A 55 5.69 8.34 2.59
N LYS A 56 4.61 8.97 2.12
CA LYS A 56 4.63 10.32 1.54
C LYS A 56 4.80 11.37 2.64
N LYS A 57 5.93 12.09 2.64
CA LYS A 57 6.21 13.18 3.57
C LYS A 57 5.18 14.30 3.43
N GLY A 58 4.81 14.90 4.55
CA GLY A 58 3.86 16.02 4.60
C GLY A 58 2.40 15.64 4.37
N SER A 59 2.09 14.37 4.10
CA SER A 59 0.71 13.90 4.11
C SER A 59 0.21 13.74 5.55
N TYR A 60 -1.04 14.14 5.81
CA TYR A 60 -1.69 13.94 7.08
C TYR A 60 -3.21 13.87 6.89
N LEU A 61 -3.78 12.68 7.00
CA LEU A 61 -5.20 12.43 6.85
C LEU A 61 -5.75 11.69 8.08
N ALA A 62 -6.76 12.29 8.72
CA ALA A 62 -7.62 11.57 9.64
C ALA A 62 -8.70 10.80 8.86
N ASP A 63 -9.26 11.45 7.84
CA ASP A 63 -10.27 10.91 6.94
C ASP A 63 -9.88 11.22 5.50
N GLY A 64 -10.17 10.29 4.59
CA GLY A 64 -9.83 10.44 3.19
C GLY A 64 -9.73 9.11 2.47
N PHE A 65 -8.90 9.09 1.43
CA PHE A 65 -8.57 7.90 0.69
C PHE A 65 -7.08 7.83 0.40
N VAL A 66 -6.62 6.62 0.11
CA VAL A 66 -5.34 6.32 -0.53
C VAL A 66 -5.57 5.27 -1.61
N ALA A 67 -4.98 5.47 -2.78
CA ALA A 67 -5.12 4.59 -3.92
C ALA A 67 -3.80 4.47 -4.69
N VAL A 68 -3.62 3.35 -5.38
CA VAL A 68 -2.44 3.07 -6.20
C VAL A 68 -2.78 2.03 -7.27
N LYS A 69 -2.04 2.04 -8.37
CA LYS A 69 -1.92 0.88 -9.25
C LYS A 69 -0.69 0.06 -8.85
N PHE A 70 -0.83 -1.25 -8.76
CA PHE A 70 0.28 -2.11 -8.34
C PHE A 70 0.43 -3.33 -9.25
N LYS A 71 1.64 -3.86 -9.30
CA LYS A 71 2.00 -5.07 -10.03
C LYS A 71 2.90 -5.96 -9.17
N PRO A 72 2.38 -7.07 -8.61
CA PRO A 72 3.22 -8.07 -7.94
C PRO A 72 4.10 -8.76 -8.97
N ILE A 73 5.42 -8.82 -8.75
CA ILE A 73 6.38 -9.37 -9.72
C ILE A 73 6.89 -10.74 -9.27
N SER A 74 7.29 -10.87 -8.00
CA SER A 74 7.80 -12.12 -7.45
C SER A 74 7.84 -12.11 -5.92
N GLY A 75 8.20 -13.25 -5.34
CA GLY A 75 8.29 -13.47 -3.90
C GLY A 75 7.87 -14.91 -3.59
N LYS A 76 8.53 -15.56 -2.65
CA LYS A 76 8.25 -16.96 -2.27
C LYS A 76 7.41 -17.05 -1.02
N ASP A 77 7.69 -16.18 -0.05
CA ASP A 77 7.00 -16.17 1.24
C ASP A 77 5.75 -15.28 1.18
N ASP A 78 5.79 -14.23 0.38
CA ASP A 78 4.65 -13.36 0.11
C ASP A 78 4.79 -12.68 -1.28
N GLN A 79 3.67 -12.36 -1.92
CA GLN A 79 3.62 -11.50 -3.11
C GLN A 79 2.61 -10.37 -2.87
N ALA A 80 3.01 -9.52 -1.93
CA ALA A 80 2.19 -8.48 -1.33
C ALA A 80 2.37 -7.12 -2.00
N ALA A 81 1.24 -6.43 -2.11
CA ALA A 81 1.18 -4.99 -2.27
C ALA A 81 0.29 -4.43 -1.16
N GLY A 82 0.69 -3.31 -0.56
CA GLY A 82 -0.06 -2.73 0.54
C GLY A 82 -0.18 -1.22 0.49
N LEU A 83 -1.30 -0.74 1.03
CA LEU A 83 -1.62 0.66 1.22
C LEU A 83 -1.61 0.99 2.71
N ILE A 84 -0.91 2.05 3.08
CA ILE A 84 -0.80 2.55 4.45
C ILE A 84 -1.70 3.77 4.62
N TRP A 85 -2.42 3.83 5.74
CA TRP A 85 -3.07 5.05 6.22
C TRP A 85 -2.88 5.26 7.72
N ARG A 86 -3.07 6.50 8.17
CA ARG A 86 -2.87 6.95 9.55
C ARG A 86 -1.49 6.58 10.11
N TRP A 87 -0.46 6.64 9.26
CA TRP A 87 0.91 6.39 9.68
C TRP A 87 1.43 7.51 10.56
N LYS A 88 1.85 7.16 11.77
CA LYS A 88 2.51 8.09 12.71
C LYS A 88 4.01 7.94 12.66
N ASP A 89 4.44 6.68 12.68
CA ASP A 89 5.80 6.22 12.76
C ASP A 89 5.84 4.75 12.32
N ALA A 90 7.05 4.16 12.30
CA ALA A 90 7.26 2.76 11.95
C ALA A 90 6.57 1.79 12.91
N GLU A 91 6.01 2.25 14.02
CA GLU A 91 5.41 1.40 15.04
C GLU A 91 3.89 1.51 15.09
N ASN A 92 3.27 2.48 14.39
CA ASN A 92 1.85 2.81 14.55
C ASN A 92 1.20 3.24 13.23
N TYR A 93 0.50 2.33 12.56
CA TYR A 93 -0.22 2.59 11.31
C TYR A 93 -1.23 1.48 10.96
N TYR A 94 -2.13 1.73 10.03
CA TYR A 94 -2.93 0.68 9.39
C TYR A 94 -2.36 0.30 8.03
N VAL A 95 -2.62 -0.93 7.61
CA VAL A 95 -2.29 -1.40 6.27
C VAL A 95 -3.38 -2.32 5.72
N ALA A 96 -3.68 -2.18 4.44
CA ALA A 96 -4.43 -3.14 3.65
C ALA A 96 -3.42 -3.85 2.73
N ARG A 97 -3.47 -5.18 2.65
CA ARG A 97 -2.57 -6.00 1.82
C ARG A 97 -3.39 -6.79 0.81
N ALA A 98 -3.06 -6.65 -0.47
CA ALA A 98 -3.41 -7.60 -1.52
C ALA A 98 -2.25 -8.59 -1.71
N ASN A 99 -2.53 -9.88 -1.80
CA ASN A 99 -1.50 -10.93 -1.93
C ASN A 99 -1.81 -11.90 -3.07
N ALA A 100 -0.88 -12.05 -4.02
CA ALA A 100 -1.02 -12.93 -5.19
C ALA A 100 -0.86 -14.43 -4.87
N LEU A 101 -0.08 -14.81 -3.86
CA LEU A 101 0.12 -16.21 -3.48
C LEU A 101 -1.08 -16.78 -2.72
N GLU A 102 -1.63 -15.99 -1.79
CA GLU A 102 -2.79 -16.41 -0.99
C GLU A 102 -4.13 -16.06 -1.66
N ASN A 103 -4.11 -15.32 -2.77
CA ASN A 103 -5.27 -14.76 -3.47
C ASN A 103 -6.31 -14.10 -2.53
N ASN A 104 -5.83 -13.23 -1.65
CA ASN A 104 -6.67 -12.58 -0.65
C ASN A 104 -6.34 -11.10 -0.47
N ILE A 105 -7.28 -10.40 0.17
CA ILE A 105 -7.09 -9.07 0.72
C ILE A 105 -7.23 -9.14 2.23
N SER A 106 -6.40 -8.40 2.94
CA SER A 106 -6.38 -8.40 4.40
C SER A 106 -6.15 -7.01 4.94
N ILE A 107 -6.63 -6.76 6.16
CA ILE A 107 -6.34 -5.53 6.90
C ILE A 107 -5.59 -5.89 8.17
N TYR A 108 -4.54 -5.13 8.43
CA TYR A 108 -3.75 -5.17 9.65
C TYR A 108 -3.67 -3.79 10.29
N TYR A 109 -3.35 -3.76 11.57
CA TYR A 109 -2.78 -2.58 12.20
C TYR A 109 -1.41 -2.94 12.79
N VAL A 110 -0.52 -1.97 12.81
CA VAL A 110 0.72 -2.02 13.58
C VAL A 110 0.54 -1.09 14.77
N LYS A 111 0.86 -1.59 15.96
CA LYS A 111 0.90 -0.81 17.18
C LYS A 111 2.09 -1.25 18.01
N GLU A 112 2.90 -0.30 18.46
CA GLU A 112 4.13 -0.57 19.23
C GLU A 112 5.03 -1.58 18.47
N GLY A 113 5.16 -1.40 17.15
CA GLY A 113 5.97 -2.23 16.27
C GLY A 113 5.40 -3.62 15.97
N GLN A 114 4.26 -3.98 16.57
CA GLN A 114 3.64 -5.28 16.38
C GLN A 114 2.49 -5.21 15.38
N ARG A 115 2.61 -5.93 14.27
CA ARG A 115 1.53 -6.12 13.30
C ARG A 115 0.51 -7.13 13.85
N LYS A 116 -0.75 -6.72 13.91
CA LYS A 116 -1.90 -7.55 14.31
C LYS A 116 -2.92 -7.60 13.18
N THR A 117 -3.47 -8.79 12.97
CA THR A 117 -4.50 -8.99 11.95
C THR A 117 -5.86 -8.52 12.44
N ILE A 118 -6.58 -7.79 11.57
CA ILE A 118 -8.00 -7.48 11.75
C ILE A 118 -8.85 -8.50 11.00
N LEU A 119 -8.60 -8.64 9.69
CA LEU A 119 -9.40 -9.51 8.83
C LEU A 119 -8.56 -10.05 7.66
N TYR A 120 -8.85 -11.29 7.25
CA TYR A 120 -8.54 -11.82 5.93
C TYR A 120 -9.86 -12.00 5.17
N SER A 121 -9.90 -11.57 3.91
CA SER A 121 -11.03 -11.73 3.01
C SER A 121 -10.56 -12.39 1.72
N ASN A 122 -11.16 -13.52 1.37
CA ASN A 122 -10.97 -14.12 0.06
C ASN A 122 -11.62 -13.23 -1.00
N LEU A 123 -11.08 -13.27 -2.21
CA LEU A 123 -11.69 -12.57 -3.34
C LEU A 123 -12.89 -13.36 -3.89
N PRO A 124 -13.91 -12.67 -4.44
CA PRO A 124 -14.94 -13.28 -5.27
C PRO A 124 -14.31 -14.06 -6.45
N ASP A 125 -15.01 -15.09 -6.95
CA ASP A 125 -14.49 -16.00 -7.98
C ASP A 125 -14.04 -15.32 -9.29
N HIS A 126 -14.60 -14.16 -9.63
CA HIS A 126 -14.24 -13.40 -10.83
C HIS A 126 -13.03 -12.48 -10.64
N LEU A 127 -12.54 -12.33 -9.41
CA LEU A 127 -11.39 -11.50 -9.06
C LEU A 127 -10.21 -12.37 -8.58
N SER A 128 -9.01 -11.94 -8.93
CA SER A 128 -7.77 -12.54 -8.42
C SER A 128 -6.67 -11.50 -8.37
N VAL A 129 -5.80 -11.59 -7.37
CA VAL A 129 -4.56 -10.79 -7.34
C VAL A 129 -3.56 -11.46 -8.27
N LYS A 130 -3.42 -10.93 -9.47
CA LYS A 130 -2.60 -11.51 -10.54
C LYS A 130 -1.16 -11.03 -10.44
N ARG A 131 -0.23 -11.97 -10.62
CA ARG A 131 1.19 -11.69 -10.80
C ARG A 131 1.42 -11.08 -12.20
N ASP A 132 2.37 -10.14 -12.29
CA ASP A 132 2.84 -9.47 -13.50
C ASP A 132 1.73 -8.69 -14.27
N VAL A 133 0.63 -8.36 -13.59
CA VAL A 133 -0.49 -7.56 -14.11
C VAL A 133 -0.72 -6.34 -13.22
N TRP A 134 -0.86 -5.17 -13.84
CA TRP A 134 -1.23 -3.94 -13.16
C TRP A 134 -2.69 -3.97 -12.73
N GLN A 135 -2.93 -3.63 -11.47
CA GLN A 135 -4.24 -3.73 -10.82
C GLN A 135 -4.50 -2.51 -9.93
N ASP A 136 -5.76 -2.14 -9.77
CA ASP A 136 -6.23 -1.02 -8.96
C ASP A 136 -6.49 -1.44 -7.50
N PHE A 137 -5.94 -0.69 -6.56
CA PHE A 137 -6.16 -0.90 -5.13
C PHE A 137 -6.40 0.43 -4.41
N SER A 138 -7.40 0.49 -3.54
CA SER A 138 -7.67 1.67 -2.74
C SER A 138 -8.22 1.35 -1.36
N VAL A 139 -8.06 2.32 -0.46
CA VAL A 139 -8.71 2.33 0.86
C VAL A 139 -9.36 3.70 1.05
N ASP A 140 -10.67 3.70 1.28
CA ASP A 140 -11.40 4.84 1.84
C ASP A 140 -11.49 4.66 3.37
N PHE A 141 -11.22 5.72 4.12
CA PHE A 141 -11.25 5.70 5.57
C PHE A 141 -11.91 6.96 6.13
N HIS A 142 -12.95 6.78 6.96
CA HIS A 142 -13.68 7.86 7.58
C HIS A 142 -14.10 7.51 9.01
N GLY A 143 -13.64 8.28 10.00
CA GLY A 143 -13.85 8.02 11.42
C GLY A 143 -13.24 6.68 11.82
N ASN A 144 -14.08 5.69 12.08
CA ASN A 144 -13.62 4.33 12.35
C ASN A 144 -14.04 3.34 11.26
N HIS A 145 -14.58 3.80 10.13
CA HIS A 145 -15.10 2.98 9.05
C HIS A 145 -14.11 2.97 7.89
N PHE A 146 -13.73 1.78 7.43
CA PHE A 146 -12.80 1.57 6.33
C PHE A 146 -13.46 0.75 5.24
N ARG A 147 -13.22 1.13 3.98
CA ARG A 147 -13.55 0.35 2.79
C ARG A 147 -12.29 0.08 2.00
N VAL A 148 -12.00 -1.18 1.75
CA VAL A 148 -10.89 -1.60 0.89
C VAL A 148 -11.48 -2.05 -0.43
N ASN A 149 -11.05 -1.40 -1.51
CA ASN A 149 -11.53 -1.66 -2.85
C ASN A 149 -10.40 -2.23 -3.71
N PHE A 150 -10.75 -3.16 -4.60
CA PHE A 150 -9.83 -3.80 -5.52
C PHE A 150 -10.54 -3.98 -6.86
N GLU A 151 -9.90 -3.57 -7.96
CA GLU A 151 -10.48 -3.62 -9.31
C GLU A 151 -11.88 -2.97 -9.40
N GLY A 152 -12.11 -1.89 -8.63
CA GLY A 152 -13.38 -1.16 -8.61
C GLY A 152 -14.47 -1.75 -7.71
N GLU A 153 -14.22 -2.87 -7.02
CA GLU A 153 -15.18 -3.51 -6.11
C GLU A 153 -14.75 -3.41 -4.64
N THR A 154 -15.70 -3.16 -3.74
CA THR A 154 -15.44 -3.16 -2.29
C THR A 154 -15.34 -4.60 -1.78
N ILE A 155 -14.14 -4.99 -1.33
CA ILE A 155 -13.85 -6.34 -0.82
C ILE A 155 -13.97 -6.42 0.69
N ILE A 156 -13.67 -5.34 1.40
CA ILE A 156 -13.80 -5.25 2.85
C ILE A 156 -14.50 -3.94 3.19
N ASP A 157 -15.53 -4.00 4.03
CA ASP A 157 -16.21 -2.86 4.66
C ASP A 157 -16.31 -3.18 6.16
N LEU A 158 -15.55 -2.48 7.00
CA LEU A 158 -15.50 -2.76 8.44
C LEU A 158 -15.26 -1.53 9.30
N LYS A 159 -15.48 -1.67 10.61
CA LYS A 159 -15.11 -0.65 11.59
C LYS A 159 -13.95 -1.09 12.47
N ASP A 160 -13.01 -0.19 12.72
CA ASP A 160 -11.88 -0.40 13.64
C ASP A 160 -11.44 0.88 14.36
N ASN A 161 -11.04 0.77 15.63
CA ASN A 161 -10.75 1.92 16.51
C ASN A 161 -9.34 1.89 17.13
N HIS A 162 -8.42 1.04 16.67
CA HIS A 162 -7.07 0.92 17.24
C HIS A 162 -6.22 2.18 17.06
N ILE A 163 -6.37 2.90 15.93
CA ILE A 163 -5.67 4.16 15.63
C ILE A 163 -6.69 5.21 15.17
N LYS A 164 -6.94 6.21 16.03
CA LYS A 164 -7.99 7.22 15.80
C LYS A 164 -7.49 8.52 15.19
N THR A 165 -6.23 8.85 15.42
CA THR A 165 -5.64 10.11 14.93
C THR A 165 -5.25 10.00 13.47
N GLY A 166 -5.22 11.12 12.78
CA GLY A 166 -4.66 11.18 11.44
C GLY A 166 -3.17 10.86 11.40
N GLY A 167 -2.69 10.62 10.19
CA GLY A 167 -1.29 10.34 9.91
C GLY A 167 -1.02 10.33 8.41
N ALA A 168 0.21 10.05 8.06
CA ALA A 168 0.65 9.96 6.68
C ALA A 168 0.06 8.74 5.97
N VAL A 169 0.15 8.75 4.65
CA VAL A 169 -0.24 7.64 3.75
C VAL A 169 0.96 7.14 2.97
N GLY A 170 0.89 5.91 2.49
CA GLY A 170 2.00 5.32 1.75
C GLY A 170 1.76 3.91 1.26
N LEU A 171 2.86 3.25 0.98
CA LEU A 171 2.96 1.94 0.36
C LEU A 171 3.70 0.96 1.26
N TRP A 172 3.41 -0.31 1.09
CA TRP A 172 3.88 -1.38 1.95
C TRP A 172 4.07 -2.69 1.19
N THR A 173 5.01 -3.50 1.64
CA THR A 173 5.19 -4.90 1.19
C THR A 173 5.51 -5.80 2.37
N LYS A 174 5.63 -7.12 2.14
CA LYS A 174 5.95 -8.11 3.18
C LYS A 174 7.01 -9.09 2.70
N ALA A 175 7.85 -9.53 3.62
CA ALA A 175 8.84 -10.58 3.40
C ALA A 175 9.73 -10.31 2.17
N ASP A 176 9.67 -11.17 1.16
CA ASP A 176 10.48 -11.10 -0.06
C ASP A 176 9.68 -10.66 -1.30
N SER A 177 8.53 -10.01 -1.09
CA SER A 177 7.71 -9.46 -2.17
C SER A 177 8.47 -8.42 -2.98
N ILE A 178 8.61 -8.68 -4.28
CA ILE A 178 9.00 -7.68 -5.28
C ILE A 178 7.72 -7.17 -5.93
N THR A 179 7.43 -5.89 -5.77
CA THR A 179 6.20 -5.25 -6.24
C THR A 179 6.50 -3.87 -6.79
N ALA A 180 5.94 -3.57 -7.96
CA ALA A 180 5.95 -2.24 -8.56
C ALA A 180 4.64 -1.50 -8.26
N PHE A 181 4.73 -0.18 -8.12
CA PHE A 181 3.64 0.72 -7.82
C PHE A 181 3.71 1.93 -8.74
N ASP A 182 2.53 2.41 -9.17
CA ASP A 182 2.36 3.58 -10.03
C ASP A 182 1.02 4.28 -9.73
N ASP A 183 0.81 5.48 -10.25
CA ASP A 183 -0.40 6.29 -10.11
C ASP A 183 -0.88 6.44 -8.64
N PHE A 184 0.05 6.66 -7.70
CA PHE A 184 -0.30 6.84 -6.30
C PHE A 184 -1.12 8.11 -6.10
N SER A 185 -2.23 8.01 -5.38
CA SER A 185 -3.07 9.16 -5.09
C SER A 185 -3.67 9.08 -3.69
N TYR A 186 -3.92 10.24 -3.12
CA TYR A 186 -4.52 10.38 -1.81
C TYR A 186 -5.19 11.75 -1.69
N GLY A 187 -6.12 11.86 -0.76
CA GLY A 187 -6.81 13.12 -0.53
C GLY A 187 -7.91 12.99 0.51
N LYS A 188 -8.54 14.11 0.83
CA LYS A 188 -9.79 14.10 1.60
C LYS A 188 -10.91 13.64 0.67
N THR A 189 -11.80 12.78 1.16
CA THR A 189 -13.02 12.44 0.44
C THR A 189 -13.97 13.63 0.55
N GLU A 190 -14.34 14.25 -0.57
CA GLU A 190 -15.37 15.28 -0.56
C GLU A 190 -16.70 14.66 -0.16
N ILE A 191 -17.22 15.05 1.00
CA ILE A 191 -18.61 14.76 1.35
C ILE A 191 -19.45 15.67 0.46
N LYS A 192 -20.01 15.11 -0.62
CA LYS A 192 -21.10 15.78 -1.33
C LYS A 192 -22.22 16.00 -0.30
N LYS A 193 -22.46 17.26 0.04
CA LYS A 193 -23.62 17.68 0.84
C LYS A 193 -24.92 17.43 0.09
#